data_AF-A0A7X0LI66-F1
#
_entry.id   AF-A0A7X0LI66-F1
#
_cell.length_a   1.000
_cell.length_b   1.000
_cell.length_c   1.000
_cell.angle_alpha   90.00
_cell.angle_beta   90.00
_cell.angle_gamma   90.00
#
_symmetry.space_group_name_H-M   'P 1'
#
loop_
_entity.id
_entity.type
_entity.pdbx_description
1 polymer ?
#
loop_
_entity_poly.entity_id
_entity_poly.type
_entity_poly.pdbx_seq_one_letter_code
_entity_poly.pdbx_strand_id
1 'polypeptide(L)' 'MDIANGDFAQLVKRTREKFGVSIDGAHDLIFADDEMRRLVARRGNQDAECRKQALWDMREKGDRSRFIEVDGKIRFRP' A
#
# COMPACT_ATOMS: atom_id res chain seq x y z
N MET A 1 -7.28 -14.18 0.10
CA MET A 1 -7.83 -13.13 -0.78
C MET A 1 -6.72 -12.72 -1.73
N ASP A 2 -6.93 -12.87 -3.04
CA ASP A 2 -6.01 -12.36 -4.06
C ASP A 2 -6.73 -11.21 -4.76
N ILE A 3 -6.10 -10.04 -4.84
CA ILE A 3 -6.67 -8.83 -5.44
C ILE A 3 -5.71 -8.44 -6.55
N ALA A 4 -6.18 -8.39 -7.80
CA ALA A 4 -5.34 -7.98 -8.90
C ALA A 4 -4.90 -6.50 -8.74
N ASN A 5 -3.81 -6.09 -9.39
CA ASN A 5 -3.35 -4.70 -9.37
C ASN A 5 -4.44 -3.71 -9.84
N GLY A 6 -5.22 -4.08 -10.86
CA GLY A 6 -6.35 -3.29 -11.34
C GLY A 6 -7.47 -3.15 -10.31
N ASP A 7 -7.79 -4.23 -9.59
CA ASP A 7 -8.83 -4.24 -8.56
C ASP A 7 -8.44 -3.37 -7.37
N PHE A 8 -7.15 -3.39 -6.98
CA PHE A 8 -6.65 -2.52 -5.92
C PHE A 8 -6.73 -1.04 -6.31
N ALA A 9 -6.34 -0.69 -7.54
CA ALA A 9 -6.48 0.68 -8.03
C ALA A 9 -7.95 1.15 -8.05
N GLN A 10 -8.88 0.27 -8.42
CA GLN A 10 -10.33 0.55 -8.35
C GLN A 10 -10.82 0.71 -6.91
N LEU A 11 -10.33 -0.12 -5.98
CA LEU A 11 -10.65 0.01 -4.56
C LEU A 11 -10.21 1.36 -3.99
N VAL A 12 -8.99 1.81 -4.32
CA VAL A 12 -8.47 3.13 -3.91
C VAL A 12 -9.34 4.26 -4.48
N LYS A 13 -9.69 4.20 -5.77
CA LYS A 13 -10.57 5.20 -6.40
C LYS A 13 -11.94 5.25 -5.74
N ARG A 14 -12.60 4.09 -5.55
CA ARG A 14 -13.92 4.01 -4.90
C ARG A 14 -13.88 4.51 -3.46
N THR A 15 -12.83 4.19 -2.71
CA THR A 15 -12.64 4.67 -1.33
C THR A 15 -12.49 6.18 -1.31
N ARG A 16 -11.65 6.72 -2.21
CA ARG A 16 -11.47 8.16 -2.38
C ARG A 16 -12.81 8.87 -2.65
N GLU A 17 -13.59 8.37 -3.62
CA GLU A 17 -14.88 8.95 -4.00
C GLU A 17 -15.92 8.83 -2.87
N LYS A 18 -16.01 7.65 -2.24
CA LYS A 18 -16.99 7.38 -1.17
C LYS A 18 -16.78 8.26 0.05
N PHE A 19 -15.53 8.50 0.45
CA PHE A 19 -15.20 9.23 1.66
C PHE A 19 -14.74 10.68 1.42
N GLY A 20 -14.67 11.13 0.16
CA GLY A 20 -14.26 12.49 -0.18
C GLY A 20 -12.82 12.83 0.21
N VAL A 21 -11.93 11.82 0.25
CA VAL A 21 -10.54 11.97 0.70
C VAL A 21 -9.55 12.12 -0.47
N SER A 22 -8.28 12.38 -0.17
CA SER A 22 -7.20 12.29 -1.17
C SER A 22 -6.86 10.83 -1.49
N ILE A 23 -6.02 10.59 -2.51
CA ILE A 23 -5.52 9.23 -2.79
C ILE A 23 -4.72 8.68 -1.59
N ASP A 24 -3.91 9.53 -0.96
CA ASP A 24 -3.20 9.14 0.27
C ASP A 24 -4.17 8.83 1.41
N GLY A 25 -5.21 9.65 1.60
CA GLY A 25 -6.24 9.37 2.62
C GLY A 25 -7.02 8.08 2.32
N ALA A 26 -7.27 7.75 1.06
CA ALA A 26 -7.87 6.47 0.69
C ALA A 26 -6.95 5.29 1.04
N HIS A 27 -5.65 5.41 0.80
CA HIS A 27 -4.68 4.42 1.27
C HIS A 27 -4.68 4.29 2.79
N ASP A 28 -4.76 5.40 3.53
CA ASP A 28 -4.81 5.36 5.01
C ASP A 28 -6.05 4.60 5.50
N LEU A 29 -7.21 4.82 4.87
CA LEU A 29 -8.45 4.11 5.21
C LEU A 29 -8.38 2.62 4.86
N ILE A 30 -7.86 2.27 3.69
CA ILE A 30 -7.72 0.87 3.25
C ILE A 30 -6.71 0.14 4.15
N PHE A 31 -5.61 0.80 4.47
CA PHE A 31 -4.56 0.24 5.33
C PHE A 31 -4.87 0.38 6.81
N ALA A 32 -6.03 0.88 7.22
CA ALA A 32 -6.48 0.72 8.61
C ALA A 32 -6.82 -0.74 8.92
N ASP A 33 -7.09 -1.55 7.89
CA ASP A 33 -7.35 -2.98 7.99
C ASP A 33 -6.03 -3.80 7.99
N ASP A 34 -5.84 -4.60 9.03
CA ASP A 34 -4.64 -5.44 9.22
C ASP A 34 -4.51 -6.57 8.19
N GLU A 35 -5.62 -7.14 7.72
CA GLU A 35 -5.58 -8.13 6.64
C GLU A 35 -5.13 -7.49 5.33
N MET A 36 -5.60 -6.26 5.06
CA MET A 36 -5.15 -5.49 3.90
C MET A 36 -3.67 -5.13 3.98
N ARG A 37 -3.16 -4.73 5.15
CA ARG A 37 -1.71 -4.52 5.36
C ARG A 37 -0.93 -5.80 5.08
N ARG A 38 -1.36 -6.94 5.61
CA ARG A 38 -0.68 -8.23 5.39
C ARG A 38 -0.70 -8.62 3.91
N LEU A 39 -1.81 -8.40 3.21
CA LEU A 39 -1.93 -8.67 1.79
C LEU A 39 -0.96 -7.80 0.98
N VAL A 40 -0.96 -6.49 1.19
CA VAL A 40 -0.09 -5.57 0.45
C VAL A 40 1.38 -5.81 0.76
N ALA A 41 1.74 -6.07 2.01
CA ALA A 41 3.12 -6.43 2.37
C ALA A 41 3.56 -7.72 1.69
N ARG A 42 2.71 -8.76 1.67
CA ARG A 42 2.99 -10.00 0.94
C ARG A 42 3.24 -9.71 -0.54
N ARG A 43 2.37 -8.93 -1.18
CA ARG A 43 2.50 -8.58 -2.60
C ARG A 43 3.74 -7.74 -2.88
N GLY A 44 4.06 -6.74 -2.05
CA GLY A 44 5.30 -5.96 -2.15
C GLY A 44 6.58 -6.79 -2.01
N ASN A 45 6.50 -8.00 -1.45
CA ASN A 45 7.62 -8.94 -1.38
C ASN A 45 7.63 -10.00 -2.50
N GLN A 46 6.50 -10.25 -3.17
CA GLN A 46 6.35 -11.32 -4.18
C GLN A 46 6.22 -10.79 -5.61
N ASP A 47 5.69 -9.59 -5.79
CA ASP A 47 5.44 -8.94 -7.08
C ASP A 47 6.44 -7.78 -7.26
N ALA A 48 7.17 -7.80 -8.37
CA ALA A 48 8.24 -6.84 -8.64
C ALA A 48 7.72 -5.41 -8.83
N GLU A 49 6.53 -5.24 -9.43
CA GLU A 49 5.93 -3.93 -9.65
C GLU A 49 5.43 -3.34 -8.33
N CYS A 50 4.78 -4.15 -7.49
CA CYS A 50 4.40 -3.75 -6.14
C CYS A 50 5.63 -3.41 -5.29
N ARG A 51 6.71 -4.19 -5.39
CA ARG A 51 7.98 -3.89 -4.69
C ARG A 51 8.54 -2.54 -5.13
N LYS A 52 8.60 -2.31 -6.45
CA LYS A 52 9.11 -1.06 -7.01
C LYS A 52 8.29 0.14 -6.54
N GLN A 53 6.96 0.03 -6.51
CA GLN A 53 6.08 1.07 -5.98
C GLN A 53 6.32 1.34 -4.49
N ALA A 54 6.45 0.30 -3.66
CA ALA A 54 6.74 0.47 -2.24
C ALA A 54 8.09 1.15 -1.99
N LEU A 55 9.13 0.77 -2.76
CA LEU A 55 10.45 1.42 -2.70
C LEU A 55 10.42 2.86 -3.20
N TRP A 56 9.63 3.15 -4.24
CA TRP A 56 9.39 4.53 -4.70
C TRP A 56 8.72 5.37 -3.62
N ASP A 57 7.67 4.85 -2.95
CA ASP A 57 7.01 5.56 -1.86
C ASP A 57 7.99 5.84 -0.70
N MET A 58 8.83 4.87 -0.34
CA MET A 58 9.90 5.06 0.65
C MET A 58 10.91 6.14 0.23
N ARG A 59 11.31 6.16 -1.05
CA ARG A 59 12.26 7.15 -1.56
C ARG A 59 11.67 8.57 -1.57
N GLU A 60 10.43 8.71 -2.04
CA GLU A 60 9.77 10.01 -2.21
C GLU A 60 9.31 10.60 -0.87
N LYS A 61 8.82 9.76 0.05
CA LYS A 61 8.25 10.21 1.33
C LYS A 61 9.21 10.10 2.51
N GLY A 62 10.30 9.35 2.37
CA GLY A 62 11.27 9.10 3.45
C GLY A 62 10.57 8.62 4.73
N ASP A 63 10.79 9.34 5.82
CA ASP A 63 10.20 9.04 7.13
C ASP A 63 8.67 9.16 7.19
N ARG A 64 8.03 9.71 6.16
CA ARG A 64 6.56 9.75 6.04
C ARG A 64 5.97 8.57 5.27
N SER A 65 6.81 7.68 4.71
CA SER A 65 6.31 6.49 4.03
C SER A 65 5.56 5.57 5.01
N ARG A 66 4.56 4.87 4.49
CA ARG A 66 3.84 3.82 5.23
C ARG A 66 4.63 2.52 5.26
N PHE A 67 5.65 2.42 4.41
CA PHE A 67 6.45 1.24 4.24
C PHE A 67 7.83 1.44 4.86
N ILE A 68 8.40 0.33 5.30
CA ILE A 68 9.80 0.22 5.70
C ILE A 68 10.38 -1.05 5.09
N GLU A 69 11.68 -1.05 4.80
CA GLU A 69 12.40 -2.26 4.46
C GLU A 69 13.11 -2.79 5.72
N VAL A 70 12.83 -4.05 6.07
CA VAL A 70 13.43 -4.74 7.22
C VAL A 70 13.95 -6.08 6.72
N ASP A 71 15.26 -6.30 6.82
CA ASP A 71 15.95 -7.50 6.33
C ASP A 71 15.63 -7.82 4.85
N GLY A 72 15.61 -6.78 4.00
CA GLY A 72 15.29 -6.89 2.58
C GLY A 72 13.80 -7.13 2.27
N LYS A 73 12.93 -7.14 3.29
CA LYS A 73 11.49 -7.34 3.14
C LYS A 73 10.72 -6.05 3.37
N ILE A 74 9.76 -5.78 2.49
CA ILE A 74 8.80 -4.68 2.63
C ILE A 74 7.85 -5.00 3.78
N ARG A 75 7.71 -4.08 4.73
CA ARG A 75 6.74 -4.14 5.83
C ARG A 75 6.00 -2.82 5.94
N PHE A 76 4.85 -2.82 6.62
CA PHE A 76 4.22 -1.59 7.06
C PHE A 76 4.96 -1.06 8.29
N ARG A 77 5.12 0.26 8.35
CA ARG A 77 5.59 0.94 9.56
C ARG A 77 4.56 0.68 10.67
N PRO A 78 5.02 0.31 11.89
CA PRO A 78 4.14 0.13 13.04
C PRO A 78 3.39 1.42 13.41
#